data_AF-A0A182FMZ8-F1
#
_entry.id   AF-A0A182FMZ8-F1
#
_cell.length_a   1.000
_cell.length_b   1.000
_cell.length_c   1.000
_cell.angle_alpha   90.00
_cell.angle_beta   90.00
_cell.angle_gamma   90.00
#
_symmetry.space_group_name_H-M   'P 1'
#
loop_
_entity.id
_entity.type
_entity.pdbx_description
1 polymer ?
#
loop_
_entity_poly.entity_id
_entity_poly.type
_entity_poly.pdbx_seq_one_letter_code
_entity_poly.pdbx_strand_id
1 'polypeptide(L)'
;MVSIAKARHKLWDILYRLCQEPKRLVRAIVLFICSIVVMYQLTDCFKKLFNPPISTHSRFDLNDTMLYPSITFCREPAYKADVMAKYNLAIHPKYSSAFDRFPFNETSLDQLFSEATYSHNEFFVQHGLDGDINNIQVEESLHLDMGRCYTLNPLVTTKHSWKEAGYSIMLRHDANVTQVSVGDTPPGWHVFIHEQKEGFAENRMQSSGRVEYLFLEVNEELEIRLSTQHFFMLASYENECVEISTMSSTKCGELCHWRTVVQSVGCSGPWMPDIDVSYCDDANRTKQLIKLYRQLEDLDGTQCGCYQPCTTTIFTASVMNRKRFQINIPAAQIWVYYTSKMVSVVEEFHGYDFNQFVSDLGGSLGFLLGLSVLGLIGLLEKIVELVFIRRLIAEKRKKQIGEDTVSKDPMAANNGETTKSPITSNVTKCQAIGGPIVEVTVK
;
A
#
# COMPACT_ATOMS: atom_id res chain seq x y z
N MET A 1 -32.47 -45.18 10.86
CA MET A 1 -33.36 -44.04 11.20
C MET A 1 -33.69 -44.09 12.68
N VAL A 2 -33.30 -43.08 13.47
CA VAL A 2 -33.70 -42.97 14.89
C VAL A 2 -34.93 -42.07 14.98
N SER A 3 -35.97 -42.49 15.72
CA SER A 3 -37.30 -41.86 15.64
C SER A 3 -37.35 -40.45 16.24
N ILE A 4 -37.64 -39.46 15.38
CA ILE A 4 -37.84 -38.04 15.70
C ILE A 4 -38.95 -37.85 16.76
N ALA A 5 -39.97 -38.70 16.77
CA ALA A 5 -41.04 -38.68 17.77
C ALA A 5 -40.51 -38.92 19.20
N LYS A 6 -39.52 -39.82 19.37
CA LYS A 6 -38.94 -40.15 20.68
C LYS A 6 -38.04 -39.03 21.21
N ALA A 7 -37.49 -38.20 20.33
CA ALA A 7 -36.80 -36.95 20.69
C ALA A 7 -37.80 -35.86 21.12
N ARG A 8 -38.88 -35.63 20.35
CA ARG A 8 -39.92 -34.63 20.67
C ARG A 8 -40.51 -34.82 22.06
N HIS A 9 -40.85 -36.04 22.47
CA HIS A 9 -41.46 -36.27 23.79
C HIS A 9 -40.51 -35.94 24.95
N LYS A 10 -39.25 -36.41 24.88
CA LYS A 10 -38.22 -36.05 25.85
C LYS A 10 -37.96 -34.55 25.92
N LEU A 11 -37.96 -33.86 24.79
CA LEU A 11 -37.79 -32.40 24.75
C LEU A 11 -38.95 -31.68 25.47
N TRP A 12 -40.19 -32.18 25.30
CA TRP A 12 -41.38 -31.65 25.95
C TRP A 12 -41.36 -31.86 27.48
N ASP A 13 -40.99 -33.05 27.95
CA ASP A 13 -40.84 -33.34 29.39
C ASP A 13 -39.74 -32.46 30.04
N ILE A 14 -38.65 -32.17 29.31
CA ILE A 14 -37.58 -31.27 29.77
C ILE A 14 -38.07 -29.82 29.82
N LEU A 15 -38.77 -29.34 28.79
CA LEU A 15 -39.38 -28.00 28.76
C LEU A 15 -40.40 -27.81 29.89
N TYR A 16 -41.27 -28.79 30.12
CA TYR A 16 -42.30 -28.73 31.17
C TYR A 16 -41.68 -28.63 32.58
N ARG A 17 -40.59 -29.38 32.84
CA ARG A 17 -39.80 -29.23 34.08
C ARG A 17 -39.06 -27.90 34.17
N LEU A 18 -38.62 -27.32 33.06
CA LEU A 18 -37.94 -26.02 33.04
C LEU A 18 -38.87 -24.87 33.42
N CYS A 19 -40.14 -24.93 33.00
CA CYS A 19 -41.14 -23.90 33.27
C CYS A 19 -41.58 -23.80 34.75
N GLN A 20 -41.33 -24.82 35.58
CA GLN A 20 -41.65 -24.77 37.02
C GLN A 20 -40.65 -23.92 37.84
N GLU A 21 -39.48 -23.58 37.31
CA GLU A 21 -38.56 -22.62 37.91
C GLU A 21 -38.17 -21.53 36.89
N PRO A 22 -38.79 -20.34 36.90
CA PRO A 22 -38.51 -19.29 35.90
C PRO A 22 -37.03 -18.86 35.90
N LYS A 23 -36.33 -18.99 37.04
CA LYS A 23 -34.88 -18.76 37.16
C LYS A 23 -34.02 -19.74 36.33
N ARG A 24 -34.50 -20.96 36.07
CA ARG A 24 -33.81 -21.93 35.19
C ARG A 24 -34.09 -21.64 33.73
N LEU A 25 -35.34 -21.32 33.39
CA LEU A 25 -35.74 -20.95 32.03
C LEU A 25 -34.94 -19.74 31.51
N VAL A 26 -34.82 -18.68 32.32
CA VAL A 26 -34.02 -17.49 31.97
C VAL A 26 -32.54 -17.86 31.77
N ARG A 27 -31.93 -18.64 32.67
CA ARG A 27 -30.53 -19.10 32.53
C ARG A 27 -30.31 -19.90 31.24
N ALA A 28 -31.25 -20.78 30.88
CA ALA A 28 -31.17 -21.57 29.64
C ALA A 28 -31.30 -20.71 28.38
N ILE A 29 -32.20 -19.71 28.37
CA ILE A 29 -32.36 -18.77 27.25
C ILE A 29 -31.10 -17.91 27.08
N VAL A 30 -30.54 -17.37 28.16
CA VAL A 30 -29.30 -16.58 28.11
C VAL A 30 -28.14 -17.43 27.58
N LEU A 31 -27.93 -18.64 28.10
CA LEU A 31 -26.88 -19.54 27.60
C LEU A 31 -27.07 -19.88 26.12
N PHE A 32 -28.30 -20.13 25.66
CA PHE A 32 -28.59 -20.41 24.25
C PHE A 32 -28.25 -19.22 23.33
N ILE A 33 -28.63 -18.00 23.72
CA ILE A 33 -28.29 -16.77 22.98
C ILE A 33 -26.77 -16.55 22.97
N CYS A 34 -26.09 -16.68 24.10
CA CYS A 34 -24.64 -16.55 24.19
C CYS A 34 -23.89 -17.60 23.34
N SER A 35 -24.38 -18.84 23.29
CA SER A 35 -23.83 -19.88 22.40
C SER A 35 -24.00 -19.52 20.92
N ILE A 36 -25.12 -18.93 20.50
CA ILE A 36 -25.32 -18.46 19.13
C ILE A 36 -24.35 -17.32 18.79
N VAL A 37 -24.21 -16.33 19.68
CA VAL A 37 -23.29 -15.19 19.50
C VAL A 37 -21.84 -15.69 19.38
N VAL A 38 -21.41 -16.62 20.24
CA VAL A 38 -20.04 -17.17 20.18
C VAL A 38 -19.85 -18.04 18.93
N MET A 39 -20.82 -18.86 18.51
CA MET A 39 -20.72 -19.58 17.24
C MET A 39 -20.59 -18.63 16.04
N TYR A 40 -21.25 -17.46 16.07
CA TYR A 40 -21.11 -16.43 15.04
C TYR A 40 -19.72 -15.79 15.08
N GLN A 41 -19.24 -15.38 16.26
CA GLN A 41 -17.89 -14.82 16.46
C GLN A 41 -16.79 -15.79 15.98
N LEU A 42 -16.86 -17.07 16.37
CA LEU A 42 -15.92 -18.09 15.92
C LEU A 42 -15.93 -18.24 14.38
N THR A 43 -17.12 -18.26 13.77
CA THR A 43 -17.25 -18.33 12.30
C THR A 43 -16.61 -17.13 11.60
N ASP A 44 -16.71 -15.93 12.20
CA ASP A 44 -16.07 -14.72 11.68
C ASP A 44 -14.54 -14.73 11.86
N CYS A 45 -14.05 -15.18 13.01
CA CYS A 45 -12.61 -15.36 13.27
C CYS A 45 -11.97 -16.39 12.31
N PHE A 46 -12.66 -17.52 12.04
CA PHE A 46 -12.20 -18.47 11.03
C PHE A 46 -12.20 -17.89 9.61
N LYS A 47 -13.20 -17.09 9.23
CA LYS A 47 -13.19 -16.39 7.93
C LYS A 47 -11.99 -15.45 7.79
N LYS A 48 -11.69 -14.67 8.83
CA LYS A 48 -10.52 -13.78 8.90
C LYS A 48 -9.19 -14.54 8.90
N LEU A 49 -9.14 -15.75 9.46
CA LEU A 49 -7.94 -16.59 9.41
C LEU A 49 -7.70 -17.16 8.00
N PHE A 50 -8.76 -17.50 7.25
CA PHE A 50 -8.62 -18.02 5.88
C PHE A 50 -8.48 -16.94 4.81
N ASN A 51 -9.05 -15.74 5.03
CA ASN A 51 -8.90 -14.58 4.16
C ASN A 51 -8.55 -13.36 5.04
N PRO A 52 -7.28 -13.24 5.48
CA PRO A 52 -6.87 -12.13 6.33
C PRO A 52 -6.95 -10.80 5.57
N PRO A 53 -7.55 -9.75 6.16
CA PRO A 53 -7.58 -8.43 5.54
C PRO A 53 -6.15 -7.90 5.38
N ILE A 54 -5.82 -7.42 4.19
CA ILE A 54 -4.58 -6.68 3.97
C ILE A 54 -4.67 -5.36 4.76
N SER A 55 -3.58 -5.01 5.43
CA SER A 55 -3.43 -3.76 6.17
C SER A 55 -2.11 -3.11 5.77
N THR A 56 -2.09 -1.79 5.73
CA THR A 56 -0.92 -1.02 5.28
C THR A 56 -0.35 -0.24 6.46
N HIS A 57 0.96 -0.37 6.69
CA HIS A 57 1.69 0.42 7.68
C HIS A 57 2.64 1.39 6.98
N SER A 58 2.62 2.66 7.37
CA SER A 58 3.53 3.69 6.88
C SER A 58 4.46 4.20 7.99
N ARG A 59 5.76 4.25 7.70
CA ARG A 59 6.78 4.82 8.59
C ARG A 59 7.79 5.68 7.82
N PHE A 60 8.61 6.42 8.56
CA PHE A 60 9.73 7.17 8.02
C PHE A 60 11.03 6.63 8.61
N ASP A 61 11.85 6.02 7.75
CA ASP A 61 13.16 5.50 8.13
C ASP A 61 14.24 6.51 7.73
N LEU A 62 15.22 6.75 8.61
CA LEU A 62 16.38 7.58 8.30
C LEU A 62 17.48 6.67 7.72
N ASN A 63 17.70 6.71 6.42
CA ASN A 63 18.72 5.87 5.79
C ASN A 63 20.12 6.50 5.91
N ASP A 64 21.17 5.70 6.10
CA ASP A 64 22.55 6.21 6.19
C ASP A 64 23.11 6.61 4.81
N THR A 65 22.75 5.85 3.78
CA THR A 65 23.09 6.09 2.38
C THR A 65 21.81 6.31 1.56
N MET A 66 21.92 7.05 0.46
CA MET A 66 20.82 7.29 -0.47
C MET A 66 21.22 6.82 -1.86
N LEU A 67 20.37 5.99 -2.46
CA LEU A 67 20.40 5.66 -3.88
C LEU A 67 19.71 6.78 -4.65
N TYR A 68 20.30 7.24 -5.76
CA TYR A 68 19.64 8.17 -6.66
C TYR A 68 18.74 7.43 -7.67
N PRO A 69 17.68 8.07 -8.19
CA PRO A 69 16.96 7.57 -9.35
C PRO A 69 17.84 7.58 -10.60
N SER A 70 17.41 6.84 -11.61
CA SER A 70 17.88 7.04 -12.98
C SER A 70 17.07 8.16 -13.64
N ILE A 71 17.72 8.93 -14.52
CA ILE A 71 17.09 10.10 -15.15
C ILE A 71 17.24 9.99 -16.67
N THR A 72 16.14 9.78 -17.36
CA THR A 72 16.09 9.75 -18.83
C THR A 72 15.75 11.13 -19.38
N PHE A 73 16.53 11.57 -20.36
CA PHE A 73 16.33 12.82 -21.09
C PHE A 73 16.00 12.51 -22.55
N CYS A 74 14.84 12.99 -23.00
CA CYS A 74 14.45 13.03 -24.41
C CYS A 74 14.34 14.49 -24.85
N ARG A 75 14.79 14.82 -26.06
CA ARG A 75 14.90 16.21 -26.55
C ARG A 75 13.66 16.61 -27.35
N GLU A 76 13.24 17.86 -27.23
CA GLU A 76 12.19 18.45 -28.06
C GLU A 76 12.73 19.70 -28.79
N PRO A 77 12.73 19.75 -30.14
CA PRO A 77 12.33 18.68 -31.06
C PRO A 77 13.32 17.50 -31.06
N ALA A 78 12.78 16.29 -31.18
CA ALA A 78 13.52 15.03 -31.19
C ALA A 78 14.41 14.82 -32.43
N TYR A 79 14.06 15.46 -33.57
CA TYR A 79 14.68 15.23 -34.88
C TYR A 79 15.16 16.52 -35.54
N LYS A 80 16.35 16.47 -36.13
CA LYS A 80 16.98 17.53 -36.92
C LYS A 80 16.20 17.80 -38.20
N ALA A 81 15.59 18.98 -38.32
CA ALA A 81 14.66 19.30 -39.41
C ALA A 81 15.31 19.37 -40.81
N ASP A 82 16.56 19.81 -40.88
CA ASP A 82 17.39 19.82 -42.09
C ASP A 82 17.76 18.40 -42.54
N VAL A 83 18.09 17.51 -41.59
CA VAL A 83 18.35 16.09 -41.88
C VAL A 83 17.06 15.39 -42.31
N MET A 84 15.91 15.62 -41.66
CA MET A 84 14.63 15.07 -42.14
C MET A 84 14.32 15.52 -43.58
N ALA A 85 14.57 16.79 -43.91
CA ALA A 85 14.39 17.30 -45.27
C ALA A 85 15.31 16.63 -46.31
N LYS A 86 16.57 16.30 -45.97
CA LYS A 86 17.47 15.48 -46.81
C LYS A 86 16.86 14.12 -47.20
N TYR A 87 16.06 13.52 -46.32
CA TYR A 87 15.39 12.23 -46.55
C TYR A 87 13.95 12.36 -47.09
N ASN A 88 13.54 13.54 -47.57
CA ASN A 88 12.18 13.89 -48.00
C ASN A 88 11.09 13.83 -46.91
N LEU A 89 11.45 13.74 -45.63
CA LEU A 89 10.49 13.79 -44.52
C LEU A 89 10.10 15.26 -44.22
N ALA A 90 8.85 15.61 -44.51
CA ALA A 90 8.29 16.94 -44.26
C ALA A 90 7.52 17.06 -42.93
N ILE A 91 7.33 15.95 -42.21
CA ILE A 91 6.60 15.85 -40.92
C ILE A 91 7.26 14.80 -40.03
N HIS A 92 6.91 14.81 -38.74
CA HIS A 92 7.45 13.91 -37.71
C HIS A 92 7.30 12.41 -38.07
N PRO A 93 8.32 11.55 -37.86
CA PRO A 93 8.29 10.13 -38.24
C PRO A 93 7.08 9.33 -37.73
N LYS A 94 6.53 9.69 -36.56
CA LYS A 94 5.31 9.10 -35.97
C LYS A 94 4.03 9.21 -36.81
N TYR A 95 4.05 10.00 -37.88
CA TYR A 95 2.98 10.02 -38.87
C TYR A 95 3.42 9.17 -40.07
N SER A 96 2.71 8.09 -40.35
CA SER A 96 3.09 7.14 -41.41
C SER A 96 3.24 7.81 -42.79
N SER A 97 2.48 8.87 -43.09
CA SER A 97 2.63 9.68 -44.30
C SER A 97 3.98 10.42 -44.44
N ALA A 98 4.81 10.49 -43.39
CA ALA A 98 6.20 10.96 -43.49
C ALA A 98 7.01 10.14 -44.51
N PHE A 99 6.71 8.84 -44.63
CA PHE A 99 7.45 7.88 -45.46
C PHE A 99 6.93 7.77 -46.90
N ASP A 100 5.95 8.58 -47.31
CA ASP A 100 5.38 8.58 -48.67
C ASP A 100 6.39 8.98 -49.78
N ARG A 101 7.55 9.54 -49.40
CA ARG A 101 8.63 9.96 -50.33
C ARG A 101 10.04 9.53 -49.87
N PHE A 102 10.13 8.67 -48.85
CA PHE A 102 11.43 8.24 -48.32
C PHE A 102 12.16 7.34 -49.35
N PRO A 103 13.45 7.59 -49.64
CA PRO A 103 14.18 6.85 -50.67
C PRO A 103 14.72 5.50 -50.15
N PHE A 104 13.82 4.55 -49.91
CA PHE A 104 14.13 3.17 -49.47
C PHE A 104 15.18 2.46 -50.35
N ASN A 105 15.25 2.78 -51.64
CA ASN A 105 16.22 2.20 -52.57
C ASN A 105 17.67 2.69 -52.37
N GLU A 106 17.86 3.82 -51.68
CA GLU A 106 19.15 4.51 -51.53
C GLU A 106 19.64 4.53 -50.09
N THR A 107 18.73 4.52 -49.11
CA THR A 107 19.04 4.72 -47.69
C THR A 107 18.11 3.91 -46.78
N SER A 108 18.63 3.42 -45.64
CA SER A 108 17.87 2.63 -44.68
C SER A 108 17.19 3.49 -43.60
N LEU A 109 16.18 2.93 -42.92
CA LEU A 109 15.58 3.54 -41.72
C LEU A 109 16.61 3.74 -40.61
N ASP A 110 17.56 2.80 -40.47
CA ASP A 110 18.66 2.88 -39.50
C ASP A 110 19.54 4.12 -39.73
N GLN A 111 19.90 4.40 -40.99
CA GLN A 111 20.65 5.59 -41.36
C GLN A 111 19.84 6.88 -41.11
N LEU A 112 18.55 6.88 -41.47
CA LEU A 112 17.66 8.02 -41.19
C LEU A 112 17.64 8.36 -39.70
N PHE A 113 17.33 7.38 -38.84
CA PHE A 113 17.16 7.64 -37.40
C PHE A 113 18.50 7.93 -36.71
N SER A 114 19.60 7.30 -37.13
CA SER A 114 20.92 7.58 -36.58
C SER A 114 21.45 8.97 -36.96
N GLU A 115 21.24 9.44 -38.20
CA GLU A 115 21.64 10.79 -38.63
C GLU A 115 20.70 11.90 -38.11
N ALA A 116 19.38 11.67 -38.13
CA ALA A 116 18.39 12.70 -37.81
C ALA A 116 18.20 12.95 -36.31
N THR A 117 18.71 12.06 -35.44
CA THR A 117 18.69 12.26 -33.98
C THR A 117 19.98 12.89 -33.46
N TYR A 118 20.01 13.25 -32.18
CA TYR A 118 21.10 14.00 -31.55
C TYR A 118 22.07 13.08 -30.78
N SER A 119 23.32 13.02 -31.22
CA SER A 119 24.39 12.23 -30.59
C SER A 119 24.81 12.82 -29.23
N HIS A 120 25.50 12.02 -28.40
CA HIS A 120 25.84 12.39 -27.02
C HIS A 120 26.55 13.75 -26.92
N ASN A 121 27.49 14.02 -27.83
CA ASN A 121 28.28 15.26 -27.89
C ASN A 121 27.49 16.48 -28.41
N GLU A 122 26.32 16.25 -29.01
CA GLU A 122 25.35 17.30 -29.38
C GLU A 122 24.34 17.56 -28.25
N PHE A 123 24.15 16.58 -27.34
CA PHE A 123 23.11 16.56 -26.31
C PHE A 123 23.60 17.08 -24.94
N PHE A 124 24.81 16.70 -24.51
CA PHE A 124 25.38 17.11 -23.22
C PHE A 124 26.48 18.17 -23.38
N VAL A 125 26.54 19.10 -22.42
CA VAL A 125 27.72 19.95 -22.17
C VAL A 125 28.60 19.33 -21.08
N GLN A 126 27.96 18.90 -19.98
CA GLN A 126 28.58 18.20 -18.86
C GLN A 126 27.50 17.45 -18.07
N HIS A 127 27.85 16.36 -17.39
CA HIS A 127 27.00 15.68 -16.43
C HIS A 127 27.86 15.01 -15.34
N GLY A 128 27.33 14.87 -14.12
CA GLY A 128 28.00 14.20 -13.02
C GLY A 128 27.09 14.04 -11.80
N LEU A 129 27.50 13.16 -10.89
CA LEU A 129 26.83 12.83 -9.63
C LEU A 129 27.88 12.87 -8.51
N ASP A 130 27.59 13.55 -7.39
CA ASP A 130 28.55 13.75 -6.29
C ASP A 130 29.90 14.37 -6.77
N GLY A 131 29.82 15.22 -7.80
CA GLY A 131 30.95 15.93 -8.40
C GLY A 131 31.74 15.21 -9.50
N ASP A 132 31.48 13.93 -9.79
CA ASP A 132 32.20 13.15 -10.80
C ASP A 132 31.27 12.63 -11.93
N ILE A 133 31.79 12.59 -13.16
CA ILE A 133 31.15 11.97 -14.32
C ILE A 133 31.21 10.44 -14.25
N ASN A 134 32.28 9.87 -13.67
CA ASN A 134 32.47 8.43 -13.53
C ASN A 134 31.48 7.76 -12.55
N ASN A 135 30.74 8.57 -11.79
CA ASN A 135 29.66 8.12 -10.91
C ASN A 135 28.33 7.85 -11.67
N ILE A 136 28.30 8.04 -12.99
CA ILE A 136 27.15 7.82 -13.87
C ILE A 136 27.53 6.87 -15.02
N GLN A 137 26.67 5.90 -15.30
CA GLN A 137 26.64 5.20 -16.59
C GLN A 137 25.61 5.88 -17.49
N VAL A 138 26.02 6.27 -18.69
CA VAL A 138 25.10 6.78 -19.72
C VAL A 138 24.67 5.62 -20.61
N GLU A 139 23.36 5.45 -20.76
CA GLU A 139 22.73 4.50 -21.67
C GLU A 139 21.98 5.28 -22.77
N GLU A 140 22.02 4.78 -24.00
CA GLU A 140 21.37 5.39 -25.16
C GLU A 140 20.18 4.53 -25.59
N SER A 141 19.02 5.15 -25.78
CA SER A 141 17.81 4.49 -26.28
C SER A 141 17.24 5.23 -27.49
N LEU A 142 16.59 4.49 -28.39
CA LEU A 142 15.98 5.03 -29.61
C LEU A 142 14.48 4.72 -29.64
N HIS A 143 13.69 5.76 -29.84
CA HIS A 143 12.24 5.81 -29.70
C HIS A 143 11.61 6.49 -30.93
N LEU A 144 10.38 6.12 -31.30
CA LEU A 144 9.71 6.64 -32.50
C LEU A 144 9.20 8.07 -32.31
N ASP A 145 8.55 8.33 -31.18
CA ASP A 145 7.96 9.62 -30.83
C ASP A 145 8.99 10.58 -30.22
N MET A 146 9.94 10.04 -29.43
CA MET A 146 10.93 10.81 -28.67
C MET A 146 12.33 10.88 -29.33
N GLY A 147 12.55 10.17 -30.43
CA GLY A 147 13.87 10.10 -31.09
C GLY A 147 14.90 9.41 -30.20
N ARG A 148 16.13 9.93 -30.15
CA ARG A 148 17.19 9.35 -29.32
C ARG A 148 17.21 10.02 -27.95
N CYS A 149 17.09 9.21 -26.90
CA CYS A 149 17.13 9.63 -25.51
C CYS A 149 18.38 9.09 -24.79
N TYR A 150 18.71 9.68 -23.65
CA TYR A 150 19.83 9.26 -22.82
C TYR A 150 19.42 9.08 -21.37
N THR A 151 19.67 7.89 -20.83
CA THR A 151 19.42 7.54 -19.43
C THR A 151 20.71 7.68 -18.63
N LEU A 152 20.67 8.52 -17.60
CA LEU A 152 21.74 8.63 -16.61
C LEU A 152 21.45 7.67 -15.46
N ASN A 153 22.16 6.54 -15.46
CA ASN A 153 22.08 5.49 -14.45
C ASN A 153 23.15 5.72 -13.36
N PRO A 154 22.80 5.83 -12.06
CA PRO A 154 23.78 6.08 -11.01
C PRO A 154 24.60 4.83 -10.67
N LEU A 155 25.91 5.00 -10.49
CA LEU A 155 26.84 3.92 -10.10
C LEU A 155 27.24 3.95 -8.61
N VAL A 156 26.82 5.00 -7.87
CA VAL A 156 27.19 5.23 -6.48
C VAL A 156 25.98 5.57 -5.60
N THR A 157 26.14 5.36 -4.29
CA THR A 157 25.22 5.88 -3.26
C THR A 157 25.93 6.94 -2.43
N THR A 158 25.27 8.07 -2.16
CA THR A 158 25.87 9.14 -1.34
C THR A 158 25.46 9.02 0.12
N LYS A 159 26.25 9.65 1.01
CA LYS A 159 25.93 9.85 2.43
C LYS A 159 25.44 11.26 2.74
N HIS A 160 25.21 12.09 1.71
CA HIS A 160 25.03 13.53 1.85
C HIS A 160 23.77 14.04 1.13
N SER A 161 23.00 14.89 1.82
CA SER A 161 21.71 15.42 1.34
C SER A 161 21.77 16.94 1.14
N TRP A 162 22.56 17.35 0.14
CA TRP A 162 22.72 18.73 -0.31
C TRP A 162 22.93 18.79 -1.83
N LYS A 163 22.87 19.98 -2.44
CA LYS A 163 22.83 20.19 -3.91
C LYS A 163 24.03 19.60 -4.64
N GLU A 164 25.22 19.82 -4.08
CA GLU A 164 26.52 19.42 -4.62
C GLU A 164 26.76 17.90 -4.57
N ALA A 165 26.04 17.16 -3.71
CA ALA A 165 26.10 15.70 -3.60
C ALA A 165 25.03 14.99 -4.47
N GLY A 166 24.30 15.75 -5.29
CA GLY A 166 23.33 15.23 -6.24
C GLY A 166 23.84 15.23 -7.67
N TYR A 167 22.90 15.10 -8.60
CA TYR A 167 23.17 15.28 -10.02
C TYR A 167 23.39 16.76 -10.35
N SER A 168 24.44 17.04 -11.13
CA SER A 168 24.62 18.29 -11.87
C SER A 168 24.72 17.97 -13.36
N ILE A 169 23.76 18.42 -14.16
CA ILE A 169 23.62 18.05 -15.56
C ILE A 169 23.37 19.33 -16.38
N MET A 170 24.14 19.54 -17.43
CA MET A 170 23.99 20.65 -18.37
C MET A 170 23.80 20.11 -19.78
N LEU A 171 22.67 20.46 -20.38
CA LEU A 171 22.22 19.97 -21.69
C LEU A 171 22.39 21.05 -22.76
N ARG A 172 22.61 20.63 -24.00
CA ARG A 172 22.92 21.49 -25.16
C ARG A 172 21.81 21.48 -26.20
N HIS A 173 21.48 22.65 -26.72
CA HIS A 173 20.46 22.84 -27.75
C HIS A 173 20.98 23.66 -28.94
N ASP A 174 20.28 23.61 -30.07
CA ASP A 174 20.56 24.39 -31.29
C ASP A 174 19.60 25.56 -31.46
N ALA A 175 18.29 25.33 -31.32
CA ALA A 175 17.26 26.35 -31.33
C ALA A 175 17.36 27.25 -30.09
N ASN A 176 16.97 28.52 -30.26
CA ASN A 176 16.88 29.51 -29.19
C ASN A 176 15.41 29.91 -29.00
N VAL A 177 14.99 30.19 -27.76
CA VAL A 177 13.60 30.52 -27.43
C VAL A 177 13.29 31.97 -27.85
N THR A 178 12.95 32.17 -29.12
CA THR A 178 12.62 33.50 -29.67
C THR A 178 11.17 33.61 -30.14
N GLN A 179 10.60 32.57 -30.78
CA GLN A 179 9.18 32.47 -31.12
C GLN A 179 8.72 31.01 -31.06
N VAL A 180 7.74 30.72 -30.19
CA VAL A 180 7.01 29.44 -30.11
C VAL A 180 5.55 29.77 -30.34
N SER A 181 4.84 29.03 -31.20
CA SER A 181 3.43 29.31 -31.50
C SER A 181 2.54 28.87 -30.33
N VAL A 182 1.37 29.51 -30.17
CA VAL A 182 0.40 29.09 -29.15
C VAL A 182 -0.16 27.71 -29.52
N GLY A 183 0.33 26.68 -28.83
CA GLY A 183 -0.02 25.27 -29.06
C GLY A 183 1.17 24.36 -29.39
N ASP A 184 2.31 24.94 -29.76
CA ASP A 184 3.57 24.20 -29.94
C ASP A 184 4.25 23.96 -28.58
N THR A 185 5.03 22.88 -28.46
CA THR A 185 5.89 22.67 -27.28
C THR A 185 7.16 23.52 -27.45
N PRO A 186 7.60 24.28 -26.42
CA PRO A 186 8.84 25.04 -26.52
C PRO A 186 10.06 24.11 -26.64
N PRO A 187 11.16 24.54 -27.28
CA PRO A 187 12.35 23.71 -27.37
C PRO A 187 12.96 23.48 -25.98
N GLY A 188 13.40 22.26 -25.73
CA GLY A 188 13.78 21.80 -24.39
C GLY A 188 13.97 20.29 -24.29
N TRP A 189 13.70 19.75 -23.11
CA TRP A 189 13.82 18.32 -22.82
C TRP A 189 12.67 17.82 -21.95
N HIS A 190 12.12 16.68 -22.35
CA HIS A 190 11.33 15.81 -21.50
C HIS A 190 12.27 15.07 -20.55
N VAL A 191 12.03 15.21 -19.25
CA VAL A 191 12.83 14.63 -18.18
C VAL A 191 11.97 13.60 -17.44
N PHE A 192 12.46 12.37 -17.38
CA PHE A 192 11.78 11.23 -16.75
C PHE A 192 12.63 10.70 -15.61
N ILE A 193 12.09 10.62 -14.40
CA ILE A 193 12.81 10.19 -13.18
C ILE A 193 12.18 8.89 -12.70
N HIS A 194 12.99 7.83 -12.56
CA HIS A 194 12.50 6.46 -12.33
C HIS A 194 13.49 5.57 -11.57
N GLU A 195 13.02 4.41 -11.11
CA GLU A 195 13.91 3.36 -10.59
C GLU A 195 14.76 2.77 -11.74
N GLN A 196 16.05 2.54 -11.48
CA GLN A 196 17.01 2.00 -12.46
C GLN A 196 16.55 0.66 -13.05
N LYS A 197 15.89 -0.17 -12.24
CA LYS A 197 15.36 -1.47 -12.69
C LYS A 197 14.14 -1.37 -13.58
N GLU A 198 13.29 -0.35 -13.37
CA GLU A 198 12.04 -0.22 -14.13
C GLU A 198 12.35 0.19 -15.58
N GLY A 199 13.33 1.08 -15.77
CA GLY A 199 13.71 1.63 -17.07
C GLY A 199 12.79 2.74 -17.56
N PHE A 200 12.95 3.13 -18.82
CA PHE A 200 12.10 4.11 -19.50
C PHE A 200 11.54 3.50 -20.80
N ALA A 201 10.27 3.80 -21.08
CA ALA A 201 9.58 3.48 -22.32
C ALA A 201 8.79 4.71 -22.80
N GLU A 202 8.65 4.88 -24.12
CA GLU A 202 7.87 5.99 -24.68
C GLU A 202 6.35 5.80 -24.50
N ASN A 203 5.87 4.55 -24.45
CA ASN A 203 4.47 4.20 -24.26
C ASN A 203 4.03 4.42 -22.80
N ARG A 204 3.31 5.53 -22.55
CA ARG A 204 2.97 6.01 -21.20
C ARG A 204 2.18 5.03 -20.33
N MET A 205 1.36 4.15 -20.93
CA MET A 205 0.60 3.13 -20.20
C MET A 205 1.50 2.05 -19.56
N GLN A 206 2.69 1.80 -20.13
CA GLN A 206 3.58 0.72 -19.70
C GLN A 206 4.42 1.11 -18.48
N SER A 207 4.74 2.40 -18.35
CA SER A 207 5.49 3.01 -17.23
C SER A 207 4.78 2.99 -15.86
N SER A 208 3.62 2.34 -15.76
CA SER A 208 2.95 1.93 -14.50
C SER A 208 2.69 3.04 -13.46
N GLY A 209 2.71 4.32 -13.86
CA GLY A 209 2.62 5.46 -12.94
C GLY A 209 3.83 5.65 -12.01
N ARG A 210 4.94 4.93 -12.26
CA ARG A 210 6.16 4.92 -11.43
C ARG A 210 7.26 5.88 -11.92
N VAL A 211 7.03 6.50 -13.07
CA VAL A 211 7.94 7.45 -13.73
C VAL A 211 7.42 8.87 -13.55
N GLU A 212 8.18 9.69 -12.83
CA GLU A 212 7.89 11.10 -12.61
C GLU A 212 8.31 11.93 -13.83
N TYR A 213 7.48 12.87 -14.28
CA TYR A 213 7.68 13.60 -15.53
C TYR A 213 7.77 15.12 -15.34
N LEU A 214 8.81 15.72 -15.92
CA LEU A 214 9.04 17.16 -15.94
C LEU A 214 9.46 17.62 -17.34
N PHE A 215 9.22 18.90 -17.65
CA PHE A 215 9.81 19.57 -18.82
C PHE A 215 10.83 20.62 -18.38
N LEU A 216 11.97 20.65 -19.07
CA LEU A 216 13.06 21.61 -18.88
C LEU A 216 13.19 22.45 -20.15
N GLU A 217 13.03 23.77 -20.06
CA GLU A 217 13.09 24.66 -21.23
C GLU A 217 14.54 25.05 -21.59
N VAL A 218 14.79 25.37 -22.86
CA VAL A 218 16.07 25.96 -23.27
C VAL A 218 16.26 27.33 -22.61
N ASN A 219 17.45 27.59 -22.07
CA ASN A 219 17.80 28.74 -21.24
C ASN A 219 17.19 28.73 -19.82
N GLU A 220 16.96 27.56 -19.23
CA GLU A 220 16.47 27.37 -17.86
C GLU A 220 17.52 26.74 -16.91
N GLU A 221 17.56 27.17 -15.64
CA GLU A 221 18.13 26.40 -14.52
C GLU A 221 16.98 25.89 -13.63
N LEU A 222 16.91 24.58 -13.46
CA LEU A 222 15.88 23.86 -12.72
C LEU A 222 16.49 23.16 -11.49
N GLU A 223 16.01 23.51 -10.29
CA GLU A 223 16.41 22.85 -9.03
C GLU A 223 15.29 21.90 -8.56
N ILE A 224 15.62 20.62 -8.40
CA ILE A 224 14.68 19.55 -8.00
C ILE A 224 15.14 18.94 -6.67
N ARG A 225 14.21 18.92 -5.72
CA ARG A 225 14.29 18.10 -4.51
C ARG A 225 13.69 16.72 -4.79
N LEU A 226 14.45 15.67 -4.51
CA LEU A 226 13.95 14.30 -4.46
C LEU A 226 13.31 13.97 -3.10
N SER A 227 12.31 13.09 -3.13
CA SER A 227 11.83 12.31 -1.99
C SER A 227 11.63 10.86 -2.43
N THR A 228 11.98 9.89 -1.58
CA THR A 228 11.90 8.45 -1.92
C THR A 228 10.86 7.74 -1.07
N GLN A 229 10.10 6.86 -1.72
CA GLN A 229 9.12 5.98 -1.09
C GLN A 229 9.41 4.53 -1.50
N HIS A 230 9.62 3.64 -0.54
CA HIS A 230 9.64 2.20 -0.78
C HIS A 230 8.27 1.61 -0.50
N PHE A 231 7.73 0.86 -1.46
CA PHE A 231 6.50 0.09 -1.32
C PHE A 231 6.83 -1.40 -1.31
N PHE A 232 6.29 -2.10 -0.32
CA PHE A 232 6.30 -3.55 -0.21
C PHE A 232 4.84 -4.02 -0.22
N MET A 233 4.40 -4.57 -1.35
CA MET A 233 3.04 -5.06 -1.57
C MET A 233 2.95 -6.57 -1.34
N LEU A 234 1.77 -7.07 -0.99
CA LEU A 234 1.52 -8.51 -0.92
C LEU A 234 0.86 -9.01 -2.21
N ALA A 235 1.38 -10.12 -2.75
CA ALA A 235 0.71 -10.84 -3.83
C ALA A 235 -0.68 -11.31 -3.37
N SER A 236 -1.71 -10.93 -4.11
CA SER A 236 -3.11 -11.16 -3.76
C SER A 236 -3.92 -11.52 -5.01
N TYR A 237 -5.16 -12.00 -4.82
CA TYR A 237 -6.06 -12.33 -5.94
C TYR A 237 -6.48 -11.09 -6.76
N GLU A 238 -6.43 -9.89 -6.16
CA GLU A 238 -6.78 -8.63 -6.84
C GLU A 238 -5.55 -7.93 -7.43
N ASN A 239 -4.36 -8.12 -6.85
CA ASN A 239 -3.07 -7.64 -7.34
C ASN A 239 -2.04 -8.77 -7.34
N GLU A 240 -1.85 -9.41 -8.49
CA GLU A 240 -0.74 -10.34 -8.70
C GLU A 240 0.57 -9.53 -8.90
N CYS A 241 1.53 -9.72 -8.01
CA CYS A 241 2.88 -9.14 -8.08
C CYS A 241 3.94 -10.24 -7.98
N VAL A 242 5.15 -9.95 -8.45
CA VAL A 242 6.27 -10.91 -8.46
C VAL A 242 7.37 -10.48 -7.49
N GLU A 243 7.81 -11.36 -6.60
CA GLU A 243 8.88 -11.05 -5.62
C GLU A 243 10.25 -10.87 -6.28
N ILE A 244 10.56 -11.67 -7.31
CA ILE A 244 11.85 -11.67 -8.01
C ILE A 244 11.60 -11.75 -9.53
N SER A 245 11.87 -10.65 -10.25
CA SER A 245 11.93 -10.63 -11.71
C SER A 245 13.33 -10.23 -12.19
N THR A 246 13.73 -10.74 -13.35
CA THR A 246 14.98 -10.36 -14.05
C THR A 246 14.77 -9.24 -15.09
N MET A 247 13.52 -8.80 -15.24
CA MET A 247 13.05 -7.81 -16.22
C MET A 247 11.91 -7.00 -15.56
N SER A 248 11.77 -5.73 -15.91
CA SER A 248 10.70 -4.87 -15.39
C SER A 248 9.35 -5.09 -16.06
N SER A 249 8.30 -4.66 -15.37
CA SER A 249 6.94 -4.46 -15.91
C SER A 249 6.99 -3.64 -17.20
N THR A 250 7.67 -2.49 -17.17
CA THR A 250 7.81 -1.58 -18.32
C THR A 250 8.49 -2.26 -19.52
N LYS A 251 9.67 -2.88 -19.34
CA LYS A 251 10.41 -3.52 -20.43
C LYS A 251 9.70 -4.77 -20.97
N CYS A 252 9.01 -5.50 -20.11
CA CYS A 252 8.14 -6.60 -20.52
C CYS A 252 7.02 -6.11 -21.45
N GLY A 253 6.37 -4.99 -21.08
CA GLY A 253 5.33 -4.33 -21.89
C GLY A 253 5.84 -3.90 -23.27
N GLU A 254 6.98 -3.23 -23.33
CA GLU A 254 7.62 -2.83 -24.60
C GLU A 254 7.83 -4.05 -25.51
N LEU A 255 8.51 -5.08 -25.01
CA LEU A 255 8.83 -6.27 -25.79
C LEU A 255 7.58 -7.01 -26.27
N CYS A 256 6.52 -7.05 -25.46
CA CYS A 256 5.24 -7.62 -25.86
C CYS A 256 4.56 -6.82 -26.98
N HIS A 257 4.51 -5.49 -26.83
CA HIS A 257 3.96 -4.58 -27.84
C HIS A 257 4.73 -4.70 -29.17
N TRP A 258 6.06 -4.59 -29.12
CA TRP A 258 6.93 -4.70 -30.30
C TRP A 258 6.77 -6.05 -31.00
N ARG A 259 6.73 -7.17 -30.26
CA ARG A 259 6.47 -8.51 -30.83
C ARG A 259 5.12 -8.58 -31.53
N THR A 260 4.07 -8.04 -30.92
CA THR A 260 2.70 -8.03 -31.49
C THR A 260 2.63 -7.23 -32.79
N VAL A 261 3.29 -6.07 -32.84
CA VAL A 261 3.42 -5.23 -34.04
C VAL A 261 4.23 -5.95 -35.12
N VAL A 262 5.42 -6.45 -34.81
CA VAL A 262 6.33 -7.06 -35.79
C VAL A 262 5.78 -8.38 -36.34
N GLN A 263 5.11 -9.21 -35.52
CA GLN A 263 4.38 -10.40 -36.00
C GLN A 263 3.28 -10.06 -37.03
N SER A 264 2.71 -8.86 -36.94
CA SER A 264 1.64 -8.39 -37.83
C SER A 264 2.12 -7.75 -39.13
N VAL A 265 3.42 -7.44 -39.26
CA VAL A 265 4.02 -6.73 -40.42
C VAL A 265 5.14 -7.51 -41.10
N GLY A 266 5.89 -8.34 -40.35
CA GLY A 266 7.01 -9.13 -40.85
C GLY A 266 8.34 -8.38 -40.96
N CYS A 267 8.45 -7.17 -40.41
CA CYS A 267 9.70 -6.40 -40.31
C CYS A 267 9.68 -5.50 -39.06
N SER A 268 10.85 -5.07 -38.60
CA SER A 268 11.04 -4.20 -37.42
C SER A 268 11.36 -2.74 -37.81
N GLY A 269 11.59 -1.89 -36.82
CA GLY A 269 12.11 -0.52 -36.97
C GLY A 269 13.29 -0.29 -36.01
N PRO A 270 14.19 0.68 -36.28
CA PRO A 270 15.37 0.92 -35.43
C PRO A 270 15.07 1.22 -33.95
N TRP A 271 13.87 1.72 -33.65
CA TRP A 271 13.37 1.99 -32.30
C TRP A 271 12.84 0.73 -31.57
N MET A 272 13.06 -0.46 -32.11
CA MET A 272 12.70 -1.76 -31.50
C MET A 272 13.89 -2.73 -31.55
N PRO A 273 15.02 -2.42 -30.88
CA PRO A 273 16.30 -3.09 -31.07
C PRO A 273 16.33 -4.56 -30.58
N ASP A 274 15.50 -4.91 -29.59
CA ASP A 274 15.47 -6.24 -28.97
C ASP A 274 14.65 -7.29 -29.76
N ILE A 275 14.36 -7.01 -31.03
CA ILE A 275 13.56 -7.87 -31.92
C ILE A 275 14.44 -8.34 -33.09
N ASP A 276 14.78 -9.64 -33.10
CA ASP A 276 15.60 -10.30 -34.13
C ASP A 276 14.82 -10.50 -35.45
N VAL A 277 14.48 -9.38 -36.11
CA VAL A 277 13.80 -9.30 -37.40
C VAL A 277 14.34 -8.08 -38.16
N SER A 278 14.65 -8.25 -39.44
CA SER A 278 15.15 -7.17 -40.31
C SER A 278 14.24 -5.94 -40.31
N TYR A 279 14.83 -4.74 -40.34
CA TYR A 279 14.09 -3.49 -40.48
C TYR A 279 13.29 -3.42 -41.78
N CYS A 280 12.18 -2.68 -41.77
CA CYS A 280 11.33 -2.52 -42.94
C CYS A 280 12.06 -1.79 -44.09
N ASP A 281 12.00 -2.39 -45.28
CA ASP A 281 12.70 -2.00 -46.50
C ASP A 281 11.78 -1.33 -47.55
N ASP A 282 10.48 -1.20 -47.25
CA ASP A 282 9.50 -0.60 -48.15
C ASP A 282 8.52 0.35 -47.44
N ALA A 283 7.98 1.29 -48.22
CA ALA A 283 7.05 2.31 -47.73
C ALA A 283 5.72 1.75 -47.21
N ASN A 284 5.21 0.65 -47.78
CA ASN A 284 3.91 0.11 -47.37
C ASN A 284 4.01 -0.60 -46.02
N ARG A 285 5.00 -1.47 -45.83
CA ARG A 285 5.26 -2.10 -44.52
C ARG A 285 5.66 -1.07 -43.47
N THR A 286 6.54 -0.11 -43.78
CA THR A 286 6.94 0.95 -42.83
C THR A 286 5.72 1.76 -42.36
N LYS A 287 4.81 2.10 -43.29
CA LYS A 287 3.54 2.76 -42.95
C LYS A 287 2.61 1.90 -42.11
N GLN A 288 2.55 0.60 -42.36
CA GLN A 288 1.78 -0.36 -41.58
C GLN A 288 2.36 -0.55 -40.17
N LEU A 289 3.69 -0.60 -40.05
CA LEU A 289 4.43 -0.68 -38.79
C LEU A 289 4.10 0.50 -37.88
N ILE A 290 4.33 1.72 -38.34
CA ILE A 290 4.07 2.96 -37.59
C ILE A 290 2.58 3.08 -37.22
N LYS A 291 1.68 2.66 -38.13
CA LYS A 291 0.24 2.64 -37.85
C LYS A 291 -0.10 1.67 -36.73
N LEU A 292 0.38 0.43 -36.78
CA LEU A 292 0.07 -0.59 -35.77
C LEU A 292 0.72 -0.27 -34.42
N TYR A 293 1.97 0.22 -34.42
CA TYR A 293 2.68 0.68 -33.23
C TYR A 293 1.88 1.73 -32.45
N ARG A 294 1.22 2.65 -33.15
CA ARG A 294 0.37 3.68 -32.54
C ARG A 294 -1.08 3.25 -32.31
N GLN A 295 -1.53 2.15 -32.88
CA GLN A 295 -2.84 1.55 -32.57
C GLN A 295 -2.79 0.59 -31.37
N LEU A 296 -1.60 0.23 -30.90
CA LEU A 296 -1.35 -0.68 -29.78
C LEU A 296 -0.56 0.03 -28.64
N GLU A 297 -0.52 1.36 -28.64
CA GLU A 297 0.09 2.18 -27.58
C GLU A 297 -0.57 1.91 -26.21
N ASP A 298 -1.90 1.73 -26.20
CA ASP A 298 -2.73 1.39 -25.03
C ASP A 298 -2.82 -0.14 -24.76
N LEU A 299 -1.89 -0.96 -25.28
CA LEU A 299 -1.88 -2.41 -25.01
C LEU A 299 -1.46 -2.68 -23.56
N ASP A 300 -2.45 -3.06 -22.74
CA ASP A 300 -2.26 -3.37 -21.32
C ASP A 300 -1.29 -4.55 -21.12
N GLY A 301 -0.25 -4.31 -20.30
CA GLY A 301 0.76 -5.29 -19.92
C GLY A 301 0.20 -6.52 -19.18
N THR A 302 -0.99 -6.45 -18.57
CA THR A 302 -1.63 -7.64 -17.99
C THR A 302 -1.92 -8.71 -19.05
N GLN A 303 -2.29 -8.31 -20.28
CA GLN A 303 -2.54 -9.23 -21.41
C GLN A 303 -1.26 -9.95 -21.85
N CYS A 304 -0.10 -9.38 -21.52
CA CYS A 304 1.23 -9.91 -21.79
C CYS A 304 1.81 -10.75 -20.63
N GLY A 305 1.13 -10.85 -19.49
CA GLY A 305 1.67 -11.43 -18.26
C GLY A 305 2.78 -10.59 -17.61
N CYS A 306 2.82 -9.28 -17.90
CA CYS A 306 3.85 -8.37 -17.40
C CYS A 306 3.50 -7.82 -16.01
N TYR A 307 3.64 -8.69 -15.01
CA TYR A 307 3.37 -8.36 -13.61
C TYR A 307 4.38 -7.36 -13.02
N GLN A 308 3.88 -6.49 -12.15
CA GLN A 308 4.71 -5.57 -11.39
C GLN A 308 5.49 -6.29 -10.27
N PRO A 309 6.71 -5.85 -9.92
CA PRO A 309 7.42 -6.37 -8.77
C PRO A 309 6.71 -5.98 -7.45
N CYS A 310 6.68 -6.90 -6.48
CA CYS A 310 6.07 -6.68 -5.16
C CYS A 310 6.84 -5.63 -4.32
N THR A 311 8.14 -5.44 -4.57
CA THR A 311 8.93 -4.34 -4.01
C THR A 311 9.22 -3.32 -5.10
N THR A 312 8.96 -2.04 -4.85
CA THR A 312 9.27 -0.95 -5.79
C THR A 312 9.68 0.33 -5.07
N THR A 313 10.54 1.14 -5.71
CA THR A 313 11.02 2.42 -5.20
C THR A 313 10.51 3.56 -6.08
N ILE A 314 9.58 4.36 -5.55
CA ILE A 314 9.05 5.55 -6.23
C ILE A 314 9.86 6.77 -5.79
N PHE A 315 10.23 7.61 -6.77
CA PHE A 315 10.99 8.85 -6.57
C PHE A 315 10.13 10.04 -6.98
N THR A 316 9.64 10.82 -6.02
CA THR A 316 8.86 12.04 -6.28
C THR A 316 9.78 13.23 -6.48
N ALA A 317 9.62 13.96 -7.59
CA ALA A 317 10.42 15.13 -7.92
C ALA A 317 9.68 16.43 -7.61
N SER A 318 10.12 17.16 -6.58
CA SER A 318 9.58 18.47 -6.23
C SER A 318 10.44 19.58 -6.85
N VAL A 319 9.86 20.36 -7.77
CA VAL A 319 10.51 21.56 -8.32
C VAL A 319 10.65 22.59 -7.20
N MET A 320 11.89 22.88 -6.82
CA MET A 320 12.23 23.88 -5.81
C MET A 320 12.43 25.27 -6.41
N ASN A 321 12.91 25.34 -7.65
CA ASN A 321 13.29 26.60 -8.29
C ASN A 321 13.31 26.47 -9.81
N ARG A 322 12.95 27.56 -10.50
CA ARG A 322 13.12 27.76 -11.95
C ARG A 322 13.69 29.15 -12.17
N LYS A 323 14.83 29.24 -12.85
CA LYS A 323 15.56 30.48 -13.12
C LYS A 323 15.95 30.55 -14.59
N ARG A 324 16.19 31.76 -15.11
CA ARG A 324 16.78 31.91 -16.44
C ARG A 324 18.28 31.59 -16.39
N PHE A 325 18.72 30.63 -17.19
CA PHE A 325 20.11 30.23 -17.37
C PHE A 325 20.59 30.70 -18.75
N GLN A 326 21.71 31.41 -18.84
CA GLN A 326 22.26 31.83 -20.14
C GLN A 326 23.78 31.70 -20.16
N ILE A 327 24.27 31.01 -21.19
CA ILE A 327 25.68 30.91 -21.56
C ILE A 327 25.82 31.23 -23.06
N ASN A 328 27.03 31.11 -23.63
CA ASN A 328 27.30 31.45 -25.03
C ASN A 328 26.62 30.54 -26.08
N ILE A 329 25.93 29.49 -25.64
CA ILE A 329 25.17 28.54 -26.47
C ILE A 329 23.78 28.31 -25.84
N PRO A 330 22.75 27.97 -26.62
CA PRO A 330 21.47 27.52 -26.06
C PRO A 330 21.68 26.25 -25.24
N ALA A 331 21.30 26.30 -23.97
CA ALA A 331 21.57 25.24 -23.01
C ALA A 331 20.60 25.32 -21.83
N ALA A 332 20.51 24.26 -21.04
CA ALA A 332 19.82 24.28 -19.75
C ALA A 332 20.65 23.54 -18.68
N GLN A 333 20.43 23.89 -17.42
CA GLN A 333 21.07 23.26 -16.27
C GLN A 333 19.98 22.66 -15.38
N ILE A 334 20.18 21.42 -14.95
CA ILE A 334 19.30 20.75 -14.00
C ILE A 334 20.12 20.23 -12.82
N TRP A 335 19.56 20.39 -11.62
CA TRP A 335 20.13 19.92 -10.36
C TRP A 335 19.10 19.05 -9.66
N VAL A 336 19.47 17.80 -9.35
CA VAL A 336 18.54 16.83 -8.76
C VAL A 336 19.19 16.24 -7.52
N TYR A 337 18.63 16.52 -6.34
CA TYR A 337 19.28 16.25 -5.05
C TYR A 337 18.29 15.98 -3.91
N TYR A 338 18.74 15.24 -2.90
CA TYR A 338 18.00 15.08 -1.65
C TYR A 338 18.25 16.26 -0.70
N THR A 339 17.20 16.72 0.00
CA THR A 339 17.33 17.69 1.10
C THR A 339 17.38 17.03 2.49
N SER A 340 17.10 15.73 2.56
CA SER A 340 16.97 14.97 3.81
C SER A 340 17.08 13.47 3.55
N LYS A 341 17.71 12.72 4.46
CA LYS A 341 17.82 11.24 4.36
C LYS A 341 16.58 10.45 4.81
N MET A 342 15.43 11.12 4.93
CA MET A 342 14.18 10.47 5.32
C MET A 342 13.59 9.75 4.11
N VAL A 343 13.35 8.45 4.26
CA VAL A 343 12.69 7.60 3.27
C VAL A 343 11.34 7.18 3.84
N SER A 344 10.27 7.34 3.07
CA SER A 344 8.96 6.79 3.47
C SER A 344 8.95 5.30 3.15
N VAL A 345 8.53 4.46 4.09
CA VAL A 345 8.33 3.03 3.84
C VAL A 345 6.87 2.69 4.06
N VAL A 346 6.27 2.04 3.07
CA VAL A 346 4.88 1.62 3.03
C VAL A 346 4.86 0.10 2.84
N GLU A 347 4.43 -0.62 3.88
CA GLU A 347 4.42 -2.08 3.92
C GLU A 347 2.99 -2.59 4.06
N GLU A 348 2.59 -3.47 3.14
CA GLU A 348 1.39 -4.29 3.26
C GLU A 348 1.68 -5.55 4.07
N PHE A 349 0.76 -5.90 4.96
CA PHE A 349 0.83 -7.10 5.78
C PHE A 349 -0.56 -7.68 5.99
N HIS A 350 -0.63 -8.97 6.34
CA HIS A 350 -1.88 -9.60 6.78
C HIS A 350 -2.26 -9.06 8.17
N GLY A 351 -3.29 -8.22 8.25
CA GLY A 351 -3.76 -7.58 9.47
C GLY A 351 -4.47 -8.51 10.47
N TYR A 352 -4.46 -9.81 10.21
CA TYR A 352 -4.98 -10.84 11.11
C TYR A 352 -4.03 -12.03 11.12
N ASP A 353 -3.31 -12.21 12.22
CA ASP A 353 -2.31 -13.25 12.39
C ASP A 353 -2.80 -14.37 13.32
N PHE A 354 -1.99 -15.41 13.49
CA PHE A 354 -2.34 -16.53 14.37
C PHE A 354 -2.43 -16.11 15.86
N ASN A 355 -1.66 -15.13 16.31
CA ASN A 355 -1.72 -14.66 17.69
C ASN A 355 -3.03 -13.91 17.97
N GLN A 356 -3.48 -13.05 17.05
CA GLN A 356 -4.79 -12.38 17.13
C GLN A 356 -5.93 -13.39 17.06
N PHE A 357 -5.84 -14.40 16.18
CA PHE A 357 -6.81 -15.50 16.13
C PHE A 357 -6.92 -16.25 17.46
N VAL A 358 -5.79 -16.62 18.09
CA VAL A 358 -5.77 -17.28 19.41
C VAL A 358 -6.31 -16.36 20.51
N SER A 359 -6.07 -15.05 20.43
CA SER A 359 -6.63 -14.05 21.34
C SER A 359 -8.16 -13.97 21.24
N ASP A 360 -8.71 -13.83 20.03
CA ASP A 360 -10.16 -13.74 19.79
C ASP A 360 -10.89 -15.04 20.17
N LEU A 361 -10.30 -16.19 19.82
CA LEU A 361 -10.75 -17.52 20.20
C LEU A 361 -10.75 -17.69 21.73
N GLY A 362 -9.67 -17.27 22.39
CA GLY A 362 -9.52 -17.29 23.85
C GLY A 362 -10.54 -16.41 24.56
N GLY A 363 -10.80 -15.21 24.04
CA GLY A 363 -11.84 -14.32 24.56
C GLY A 363 -13.25 -14.90 24.42
N SER A 364 -13.57 -15.44 23.24
CA SER A 364 -14.89 -16.02 22.93
C SER A 364 -15.18 -17.28 23.77
N LEU A 365 -14.19 -18.16 23.95
CA LEU A 365 -14.30 -19.34 24.83
C LEU A 365 -14.29 -18.95 26.32
N GLY A 366 -13.47 -17.97 26.69
CA GLY A 366 -13.39 -17.42 28.04
C GLY A 366 -14.71 -16.81 28.51
N PHE A 367 -15.47 -16.18 27.60
CA PHE A 367 -16.81 -15.67 27.88
C PHE A 367 -17.80 -16.80 28.24
N LEU A 368 -17.83 -17.90 27.47
CA LEU A 368 -18.66 -19.08 27.79
C LEU A 368 -18.25 -19.75 29.12
N LEU A 369 -16.94 -19.80 29.40
CA LEU A 369 -16.42 -20.32 30.65
C LEU A 369 -16.80 -19.42 31.84
N GLY A 370 -16.74 -18.10 31.69
CA GLY A 370 -17.19 -17.14 32.71
C GLY A 370 -18.67 -17.29 33.05
N LEU A 371 -19.54 -17.43 32.04
CA LEU A 371 -20.97 -17.73 32.23
C LEU A 371 -21.18 -19.08 32.96
N SER A 372 -20.34 -20.07 32.66
CA SER A 372 -20.36 -21.38 33.32
C SER A 372 -19.92 -21.31 34.79
N VAL A 373 -18.92 -20.49 35.11
CA VAL A 373 -18.46 -20.24 36.49
C VAL A 373 -19.52 -19.50 37.31
N LEU A 374 -20.20 -18.50 36.73
CA LEU A 374 -21.36 -17.87 37.40
C LEU A 374 -22.50 -18.88 37.67
N GLY A 375 -22.70 -19.83 36.75
CA GLY A 375 -23.60 -20.97 36.95
C GLY A 375 -23.18 -21.88 38.11
N LEU A 376 -21.88 -22.14 38.26
CA LEU A 376 -21.31 -22.95 39.34
C LEU A 376 -21.39 -22.26 40.71
N ILE A 377 -21.10 -20.95 40.78
CA ILE A 377 -21.26 -20.15 42.00
C ILE A 377 -22.72 -20.21 42.47
N GLY A 378 -23.67 -19.97 41.55
CA GLY A 378 -25.10 -20.07 41.83
C GLY A 378 -25.62 -21.50 42.11
N LEU A 379 -24.78 -22.54 41.98
CA LEU A 379 -25.05 -23.89 42.47
C LEU A 379 -24.47 -24.09 43.88
N LEU A 380 -23.25 -23.61 44.12
CA LEU A 380 -22.59 -23.65 45.43
C LEU A 380 -23.39 -22.88 46.50
N GLU A 381 -23.94 -21.70 46.17
CA GLU A 381 -24.88 -20.96 47.03
C GLU A 381 -26.05 -21.84 47.49
N LYS A 382 -26.68 -22.57 46.57
CA LYS A 382 -27.83 -23.45 46.88
C LYS A 382 -27.42 -24.67 47.70
N ILE A 383 -26.21 -25.19 47.51
CA ILE A 383 -25.66 -26.26 48.36
C ILE A 383 -25.42 -25.74 49.79
N VAL A 384 -24.84 -24.53 49.93
CA VAL A 384 -24.59 -23.89 51.23
C VAL A 384 -25.91 -23.59 51.95
N GLU A 385 -26.90 -23.00 51.28
CA GLU A 385 -28.26 -22.81 51.82
C GLU A 385 -28.86 -24.13 52.30
N LEU A 386 -28.84 -25.17 51.46
CA LEU A 386 -29.42 -26.48 51.81
C LEU A 386 -28.71 -27.12 53.00
N VAL A 387 -27.39 -26.97 53.14
CA VAL A 387 -26.64 -27.47 54.29
C VAL A 387 -26.93 -26.67 55.56
N PHE A 388 -26.97 -25.33 55.49
CA PHE A 388 -27.30 -24.48 56.65
C PHE A 388 -28.75 -24.68 57.10
N ILE A 389 -29.72 -24.72 56.18
CA ILE A 389 -31.13 -24.97 56.49
C ILE A 389 -31.30 -26.37 57.10
N ARG A 390 -30.63 -27.41 56.57
CA ARG A 390 -30.63 -28.75 57.18
C ARG A 390 -30.00 -28.77 58.58
N ARG A 391 -28.92 -28.02 58.83
CA ARG A 391 -28.33 -27.87 60.17
C ARG A 391 -29.29 -27.17 61.14
N LEU A 392 -29.90 -26.04 60.75
CA LEU A 392 -30.87 -25.32 61.57
C LEU A 392 -32.13 -26.15 61.88
N ILE A 393 -32.60 -26.97 60.93
CA ILE A 393 -33.71 -27.92 61.16
C ILE A 393 -33.28 -29.04 62.12
N ALA A 394 -32.04 -29.55 62.02
CA ALA A 394 -31.51 -30.55 62.94
C ALA A 394 -31.33 -29.98 64.37
N GLU A 395 -30.89 -28.74 64.51
CA GLU A 395 -30.80 -28.04 65.81
C GLU A 395 -32.17 -27.75 66.41
N LYS A 396 -33.16 -27.30 65.62
CA LYS A 396 -34.54 -27.15 66.11
C LYS A 396 -35.13 -28.47 66.60
N ARG A 397 -34.93 -29.57 65.86
CA ARG A 397 -35.34 -30.91 66.32
C ARG A 397 -34.64 -31.34 67.62
N LYS A 398 -33.35 -31.03 67.78
CA LYS A 398 -32.63 -31.28 69.06
C LYS A 398 -33.20 -30.46 70.22
N LYS A 399 -33.64 -29.21 69.99
CA LYS A 399 -34.25 -28.38 71.04
C LYS A 399 -35.62 -28.90 71.48
N GLN A 400 -36.51 -29.25 70.54
CA GLN A 400 -37.84 -29.79 70.88
C GLN A 400 -37.76 -31.08 71.71
N ILE A 401 -36.84 -32.00 71.36
CA ILE A 401 -36.57 -33.24 72.12
C ILE A 401 -36.07 -32.94 73.56
N GLY A 402 -35.51 -31.74 73.81
CA GLY A 402 -35.08 -31.30 75.14
C GLY A 402 -36.17 -30.61 75.98
N GLU A 403 -37.20 -30.01 75.36
CA GLU A 403 -38.30 -29.37 76.10
C GLU A 403 -39.33 -30.40 76.58
N ASP A 404 -39.61 -31.44 75.78
CA ASP A 404 -40.54 -32.53 76.14
C ASP A 404 -40.12 -33.35 77.37
N THR A 405 -38.87 -33.23 77.84
CA THR A 405 -38.35 -33.98 79.00
C THR A 405 -38.36 -33.21 80.33
N VAL A 406 -38.74 -31.92 80.36
CA VAL A 406 -38.59 -31.06 81.55
C VAL A 406 -39.93 -30.75 82.26
N SER A 407 -41.08 -31.00 81.64
CA SER A 407 -42.39 -30.61 82.20
C SER A 407 -42.96 -31.60 83.24
N LYS A 408 -42.38 -31.61 84.46
CA LYS A 408 -43.03 -32.09 85.70
C LYS A 408 -42.58 -31.26 86.93
N ASP A 409 -43.56 -30.57 87.53
CA ASP A 409 -43.54 -29.72 88.74
C ASP A 409 -43.14 -30.43 90.06
N PRO A 410 -42.93 -29.73 91.24
CA PRO A 410 -43.44 -28.39 91.61
C PRO A 410 -42.58 -27.40 92.46
N MET A 411 -43.00 -26.11 92.43
CA MET A 411 -43.08 -25.07 93.51
C MET A 411 -41.93 -24.78 94.51
N ALA A 412 -41.53 -23.48 94.63
CA ALA A 412 -41.63 -22.64 95.86
C ALA A 412 -41.20 -21.15 95.67
N ALA A 413 -41.64 -20.24 96.57
CA ALA A 413 -41.47 -18.76 96.58
C ALA A 413 -40.02 -18.25 96.89
N ASN A 414 -39.60 -16.96 96.80
CA ASN A 414 -40.20 -15.72 97.37
C ASN A 414 -39.42 -14.39 97.07
N ASN A 415 -40.12 -13.24 96.96
CA ASN A 415 -39.81 -11.78 97.17
C ASN A 415 -38.44 -11.05 96.89
N GLY A 416 -38.56 -9.76 96.47
CA GLY A 416 -37.54 -8.65 96.53
C GLY A 416 -37.12 -8.06 95.16
N GLU A 417 -37.55 -6.87 94.67
CA GLU A 417 -37.19 -5.47 95.00
C GLU A 417 -35.67 -5.15 95.09
N THR A 418 -35.08 -4.14 94.43
CA THR A 418 -35.54 -3.09 93.46
C THR A 418 -34.47 -2.89 92.32
N THR A 419 -34.29 -1.85 91.46
CA THR A 419 -34.58 -0.38 91.45
C THR A 419 -34.65 0.21 89.99
N LYS A 420 -34.48 1.54 89.82
CA LYS A 420 -34.51 2.39 88.59
C LYS A 420 -33.09 2.56 87.98
N SER A 421 -32.77 3.19 86.82
CA SER A 421 -33.47 4.11 85.87
C SER A 421 -32.76 4.14 84.46
N PRO A 422 -33.33 4.76 83.39
CA PRO A 422 -32.84 4.67 81.99
C PRO A 422 -32.28 5.97 81.33
N ILE A 423 -31.71 5.84 80.11
CA ILE A 423 -31.31 6.88 79.09
C ILE A 423 -31.22 6.14 77.72
N THR A 424 -31.85 6.47 76.57
CA THR A 424 -31.75 7.59 75.58
C THR A 424 -30.39 7.73 74.85
N SER A 425 -30.26 8.13 73.57
CA SER A 425 -31.18 8.31 72.41
C SER A 425 -30.38 8.58 71.09
N ASN A 426 -31.06 8.68 69.94
CA ASN A 426 -30.60 9.25 68.64
C ASN A 426 -29.59 8.40 67.83
N VAL A 427 -29.56 8.33 66.48
CA VAL A 427 -30.13 9.09 65.33
C VAL A 427 -29.46 10.43 65.00
N THR A 428 -28.54 10.42 64.02
CA THR A 428 -28.02 11.64 63.37
C THR A 428 -27.80 11.41 61.86
N LYS A 429 -28.37 12.28 61.03
CA LYS A 429 -27.94 12.48 59.62
C LYS A 429 -26.76 13.47 59.62
N CYS A 430 -25.82 13.30 58.71
CA CYS A 430 -24.99 14.41 58.23
C CYS A 430 -25.21 14.63 56.72
N GLN A 431 -24.97 15.85 56.27
CA GLN A 431 -25.46 16.39 55.00
C GLN A 431 -24.31 17.01 54.20
N ALA A 432 -24.43 17.02 52.88
CA ALA A 432 -23.38 17.52 51.99
C ALA A 432 -23.23 19.05 52.04
N ILE A 433 -21.97 19.50 51.95
CA ILE A 433 -21.52 20.81 51.48
C ILE A 433 -20.35 20.51 50.52
N GLY A 434 -20.15 21.28 49.45
CA GLY A 434 -19.17 20.95 48.42
C GLY A 434 -18.47 22.13 47.76
N GLY A 435 -17.47 21.80 46.94
CA GLY A 435 -16.66 22.72 46.14
C GLY A 435 -15.36 23.18 46.82
N PRO A 436 -14.39 23.73 46.06
CA PRO A 436 -14.38 23.95 44.62
C PRO A 436 -13.42 23.00 43.84
N ILE A 437 -13.38 23.18 42.52
CA ILE A 437 -12.47 22.51 41.57
C ILE A 437 -11.14 23.28 41.48
N VAL A 438 -10.02 22.56 41.29
CA VAL A 438 -8.76 23.12 40.76
C VAL A 438 -8.16 22.16 39.74
N GLU A 439 -7.87 22.66 38.54
CA GLU A 439 -7.08 21.96 37.53
C GLU A 439 -5.58 22.16 37.81
N VAL A 440 -4.75 21.12 37.68
CA VAL A 440 -3.33 21.28 37.32
C VAL A 440 -2.92 20.18 36.33
N THR A 441 -2.30 20.65 35.25
CA THR A 441 -1.69 19.94 34.13
C THR A 441 -0.75 18.78 34.53
N VAL A 442 -0.75 17.72 33.72
CA VAL A 442 0.33 16.71 33.69
C VAL A 442 1.45 17.20 32.74
N LYS A 443 2.69 16.80 33.01
CA LYS A 443 3.88 17.05 32.17
C LYS A 443 4.18 15.85 31.27
#